data_AF-G4A9Q3-F1
#
_entry.id   AF-G4A9Q3-F1
#
_cell.length_a   1.000
_cell.length_b   1.000
_cell.length_c   1.000
_cell.angle_alpha   90.00
_cell.angle_beta   90.00
_cell.angle_gamma   90.00
#
_symmetry.space_group_name_H-M   'P 1'
#
loop_
_entity.id
_entity.type
_entity.pdbx_description
1 polymer ?
#
loop_
_entity_poly.entity_id
_entity_poly.type
_entity_poly.pdbx_seq_one_letter_code
_entity_poly.pdbx_strand_id
1 'polypeptide(L)'
;MNKASETIWVTQYRFAPINSPNEQFTGYVLGLMSDRESYQQHVEAFLSTQNLSGHSQLAALPIQTWFTRHGFSAPLWRLAQQISPENPIILFRENALSVEAIAEDTEYLVQDSVTFEPFLDIFSKNALPDILKKGFFAELIGLDEQYLSTDKEETPSDLQQTGKHYYAVIDTSKVVAYPSALKSSGQMANLYKGKTGEALEDAAPYLFEFDPGNSGSIMFLQKLFRKMESQVLSHWKTNPVIFIRSDKDFDTVYHHLRKFTHLYDPEEEIWYFFRFYDPKVLSAYLPPLSRYPANLAALFGFKNGDGIIDAFGLRLEDEFIAFTLNPLPENTRPAKIEFGKVEHHAIRTLITTRFKHQLMTLYATNHPQRFRPLKDIHKSAFVEHVYNAALSCQLTRPAEIAYFWHVMPYLGAYWCADPLYHFINRYLDDERQPADHRMEHITSVFNKVAAIMCDTRRSPKGFTHHYIIFILLVP
;
A
#
# COMPACT_ATOMS: atom_id res chain seq x y z
N MET A 1 45.50 34.52 4.20
CA MET A 1 44.06 34.60 4.56
C MET A 1 43.36 33.41 3.94
N ASN A 2 42.98 32.42 4.74
CA ASN A 2 42.19 31.27 4.28
C ASN A 2 40.82 31.80 3.85
N LYS A 3 40.43 31.61 2.59
CA LYS A 3 39.01 31.72 2.20
C LYS A 3 38.25 30.69 3.02
N ALA A 4 37.34 31.14 3.90
CA ALA A 4 36.44 30.24 4.61
C ALA A 4 35.68 29.42 3.56
N SER A 5 35.81 28.09 3.62
CA SER A 5 35.09 27.20 2.71
C SER A 5 33.60 27.26 3.05
N GLU A 6 32.81 27.82 2.16
CA GLU A 6 31.35 27.85 2.31
C GLU A 6 30.81 26.42 2.41
N THR A 7 29.94 26.20 3.39
CA THR A 7 29.37 24.89 3.71
C THR A 7 27.85 24.97 3.61
N ILE A 8 27.22 23.91 3.12
CA ILE A 8 25.76 23.83 3.10
C ILE A 8 25.28 23.38 4.47
N TRP A 9 24.56 24.26 5.14
CA TRP A 9 23.88 24.02 6.41
C TRP A 9 22.44 23.61 6.16
N VAL A 10 21.93 22.72 7.00
CA VAL A 10 20.55 22.24 6.95
C VAL A 10 19.95 22.32 8.34
N THR A 11 18.70 22.77 8.40
CA THR A 11 17.88 22.77 9.61
C THR A 11 16.46 22.35 9.27
N GLN A 12 15.89 21.50 10.11
CA GLN A 12 14.47 21.20 10.08
C GLN A 12 13.69 22.26 10.87
N TYR A 13 12.63 22.77 10.27
CA TYR A 13 11.77 23.80 10.84
C TYR A 13 10.32 23.33 10.84
N ARG A 14 9.58 23.83 11.84
CA ARG A 14 8.12 23.87 11.82
C ARG A 14 7.71 25.28 11.46
N PHE A 15 6.96 25.44 10.38
CA PHE A 15 6.55 26.72 9.83
C PHE A 15 5.08 27.00 10.09
N ALA A 16 4.73 28.28 10.20
CA ALA A 16 3.36 28.76 10.18
C ALA A 16 3.30 30.09 9.40
N PRO A 17 2.41 30.24 8.41
CA PRO A 17 2.17 31.53 7.76
C PRO A 17 1.77 32.58 8.79
N ILE A 18 2.36 33.77 8.73
CA ILE A 18 2.08 34.86 9.70
C ILE A 18 0.59 35.24 9.68
N ASN A 19 -0.06 35.14 8.53
CA ASN A 19 -1.47 35.48 8.35
C ASN A 19 -2.43 34.32 8.70
N SER A 20 -1.92 33.09 8.84
CA SER A 20 -2.70 31.87 9.10
C SER A 20 -1.94 30.94 10.05
N PRO A 21 -1.78 31.29 11.34
CA PRO A 21 -0.92 30.56 12.28
C PRO A 21 -1.39 29.12 12.56
N ASN A 22 -2.63 28.77 12.20
CA ASN A 22 -3.18 27.42 12.34
C ASN A 22 -2.76 26.45 11.21
N GLU A 23 -2.24 26.96 10.09
CA GLU A 23 -1.76 26.14 8.97
C GLU A 23 -0.26 25.83 9.15
N GLN A 24 0.04 24.84 9.98
CA GLN A 24 1.43 24.47 10.25
C GLN A 24 1.91 23.39 9.29
N PHE A 25 3.15 23.53 8.83
CA PHE A 25 3.82 22.51 8.02
C PHE A 25 5.27 22.34 8.43
N THR A 26 5.83 21.16 8.20
CA THR A 26 7.24 20.87 8.41
C THR A 26 8.01 21.02 7.11
N GLY A 27 9.29 21.36 7.24
CA GLY A 27 10.19 21.41 6.11
C GLY A 27 11.61 21.64 6.54
N TYR A 28 12.48 21.80 5.55
CA TYR A 28 13.90 22.00 5.76
C TYR A 28 14.32 23.29 5.10
N VAL A 29 15.16 24.05 5.79
CA VAL A 29 15.89 25.16 5.20
C VAL A 29 17.31 24.69 4.96
N LEU A 30 17.81 24.96 3.75
CA LEU A 30 19.20 24.73 3.39
C LEU A 30 19.83 26.08 3.06
N GLY A 31 21.09 26.28 3.43
CA GLY A 31 21.80 27.51 3.10
C GLY A 31 23.32 27.36 3.00
N LEU A 32 23.92 28.02 2.01
CA LEU A 32 25.37 28.02 1.79
C LEU A 32 26.01 29.18 2.54
N MET A 33 26.74 28.86 3.61
CA MET A 33 27.28 29.87 4.54
C MET A 33 28.64 29.45 5.10
N SER A 34 29.44 30.44 5.51
CA SER A 34 30.72 30.24 6.17
C SER A 34 30.62 29.57 7.53
N ASP A 35 29.53 29.85 8.26
CA ASP A 35 29.35 29.47 9.64
C ASP A 35 27.86 29.42 10.03
N ARG A 36 27.60 28.85 11.21
CA ARG A 36 26.25 28.61 11.72
C ARG A 36 25.49 29.90 12.04
N GLU A 37 26.18 30.93 12.53
CA GLU A 37 25.54 32.17 12.98
C GLU A 37 25.06 32.98 11.77
N SER A 38 25.92 33.10 10.76
CA SER A 38 25.58 33.68 9.46
C SER A 38 24.39 32.97 8.82
N TYR A 39 24.37 31.62 8.87
CA TYR A 39 23.23 30.83 8.41
C TYR A 39 21.93 31.17 9.14
N GLN A 40 21.92 31.21 10.47
CA GLN A 40 20.70 31.51 11.22
C GLN A 40 20.14 32.89 10.90
N GLN A 41 20.99 33.92 10.81
CA GLN A 41 20.58 35.28 10.47
C GLN A 41 19.93 35.37 9.07
N HIS A 42 20.54 34.72 8.08
CA HIS A 42 19.99 34.73 6.73
C HIS A 42 18.69 33.93 6.62
N VAL A 43 18.54 32.83 7.38
CA VAL A 43 17.30 32.08 7.45
C VAL A 43 16.18 32.93 8.06
N GLU A 44 16.43 33.65 9.15
CA GLU A 44 15.44 34.54 9.76
C GLU A 44 14.99 35.65 8.81
N ALA A 45 15.94 36.26 8.09
CA ALA A 45 15.63 37.25 7.05
C ALA A 45 14.80 36.64 5.91
N PHE A 46 15.20 35.46 5.43
CA PHE A 46 14.48 34.75 4.37
C PHE A 46 13.03 34.41 4.78
N LEU A 47 12.82 33.88 5.99
CA LEU A 47 11.48 33.55 6.47
C LEU A 47 10.58 34.79 6.61
N SER A 48 11.15 35.90 7.08
CA SER A 48 10.44 37.19 7.15
C SER A 48 10.01 37.67 5.76
N THR A 49 10.85 37.54 4.74
CA THR A 49 10.49 37.91 3.35
C THR A 49 9.38 37.04 2.76
N GLN A 50 9.26 35.79 3.23
CA GLN A 50 8.27 34.82 2.76
C GLN A 50 6.96 34.86 3.58
N ASN A 51 6.80 35.82 4.51
CA ASN A 51 5.68 35.87 5.46
C ASN A 51 5.49 34.58 6.26
N LEU A 52 6.60 33.89 6.60
CA LEU A 52 6.60 32.66 7.38
C LEU A 52 7.20 32.94 8.75
N SER A 53 6.56 32.40 9.79
CA SER A 53 7.18 32.20 11.09
C SER A 53 7.70 30.77 11.15
N GLY A 54 8.89 30.55 11.72
CA GLY A 54 9.49 29.22 11.78
C GLY A 54 10.21 28.97 13.11
N HIS A 55 9.96 27.81 13.72
CA HIS A 55 10.72 27.34 14.89
C HIS A 55 11.60 26.15 14.50
N SER A 56 12.91 26.27 14.72
CA SER A 56 13.86 25.19 14.45
C SER A 56 13.58 24.00 15.36
N GLN A 57 13.28 22.83 14.79
CA GLN A 57 13.06 21.60 15.54
C GLN A 57 14.37 20.91 15.92
N LEU A 58 15.42 21.14 15.12
CA LEU A 58 16.74 20.56 15.29
C LEU A 58 17.81 21.65 15.14
N ALA A 59 19.01 21.38 15.66
CA ALA A 59 20.15 22.27 15.47
C ALA A 59 20.58 22.30 14.00
N ALA A 60 21.01 23.48 13.54
CA ALA A 60 21.64 23.62 12.23
C ALA A 60 22.93 22.81 12.17
N LEU A 61 23.06 21.92 11.17
CA LEU A 61 24.24 21.10 10.95
C LEU A 61 24.70 21.19 9.49
N PRO A 62 26.01 21.01 9.22
CA PRO A 62 26.48 20.75 7.87
C PRO A 62 25.77 19.54 7.25
N ILE A 63 25.44 19.60 5.97
CA ILE A 63 24.60 18.60 5.30
C ILE A 63 25.15 17.17 5.39
N GLN A 64 26.47 16.98 5.33
CA GLN A 64 27.10 15.67 5.49
C GLN A 64 26.90 15.12 6.92
N THR A 65 27.04 15.99 7.92
CA THR A 65 26.78 15.65 9.33
C THR A 65 25.30 15.37 9.57
N TRP A 66 24.42 16.10 8.87
CA TRP A 66 22.97 15.87 8.89
C TRP A 66 22.64 14.46 8.41
N PHE A 67 23.12 14.06 7.23
CA PHE A 67 22.85 12.70 6.70
C PHE A 67 23.43 11.59 7.55
N THR A 68 24.58 11.83 8.18
CA THR A 68 25.19 10.86 9.09
C THR A 68 24.32 10.63 10.34
N ARG A 69 23.66 11.67 10.85
CA ARG A 69 22.86 11.60 12.10
C ARG A 69 21.40 11.23 11.88
N HIS A 70 20.82 11.68 10.77
CA HIS A 70 19.37 11.63 10.54
C HIS A 70 18.98 10.76 9.33
N GLY A 71 19.95 10.14 8.67
CA GLY A 71 19.73 9.37 7.44
C GLY A 71 19.77 10.24 6.18
N PHE A 72 20.07 9.60 5.06
CA PHE A 72 20.16 10.27 3.76
C PHE A 72 18.78 10.67 3.23
N SER A 73 18.65 11.89 2.71
CA SER A 73 17.43 12.40 2.07
C SER A 73 17.74 12.88 0.66
N ALA A 74 17.24 12.14 -0.33
CA ALA A 74 17.45 12.46 -1.74
C ALA A 74 16.89 13.86 -2.15
N PRO A 75 15.72 14.31 -1.65
CA PRO A 75 15.24 15.67 -1.88
C PRO A 75 16.20 16.74 -1.35
N LEU A 76 16.71 16.59 -0.12
CA LEU A 76 17.65 17.54 0.48
C LEU A 76 18.99 17.56 -0.26
N TRP A 77 19.45 16.39 -0.73
CA TRP A 77 20.66 16.31 -1.54
C TRP A 77 20.51 17.03 -2.89
N ARG A 78 19.38 16.85 -3.60
CA ARG A 78 19.12 17.57 -4.86
C ARG A 78 19.09 19.08 -4.65
N LEU A 79 18.42 19.55 -3.61
CA LEU A 79 18.35 20.98 -3.31
C LEU A 79 19.72 21.55 -2.93
N ALA A 80 20.54 20.78 -2.22
CA ALA A 80 21.91 21.17 -1.92
C ALA A 80 22.76 21.37 -3.18
N GLN A 81 22.51 20.59 -4.24
CA GLN A 81 23.17 20.76 -5.54
C GLN A 81 22.71 22.01 -6.29
N GLN A 82 21.55 22.57 -5.93
CA GLN A 82 20.96 23.75 -6.55
C GLN A 82 21.31 25.05 -5.81
N ILE A 83 21.86 24.96 -4.60
CA ILE A 83 22.30 26.14 -3.86
C ILE A 83 23.55 26.73 -4.52
N SER A 84 23.51 28.03 -4.77
CA SER A 84 24.63 28.82 -5.28
C SER A 84 24.74 30.14 -4.53
N PRO A 85 25.82 30.91 -4.69
CA PRO A 85 25.94 32.25 -4.10
C PRO A 85 24.81 33.21 -4.52
N GLU A 86 24.21 33.02 -5.70
CA GLU A 86 23.08 33.80 -6.19
C GLU A 86 21.73 33.41 -5.54
N ASN A 87 21.60 32.15 -5.11
CA ASN A 87 20.43 31.63 -4.37
C ASN A 87 20.92 30.92 -3.10
N PRO A 88 21.39 31.68 -2.09
CA PRO A 88 22.14 31.12 -0.96
C PRO A 88 21.25 30.37 0.02
N ILE A 89 19.92 30.48 -0.07
CA ILE A 89 18.94 29.80 0.79
C ILE A 89 17.83 29.18 -0.05
N ILE A 90 17.48 27.94 0.29
CA ILE A 90 16.36 27.21 -0.30
C ILE A 90 15.49 26.61 0.81
N LEU A 91 14.17 26.76 0.67
CA LEU A 91 13.17 26.13 1.52
C LEU A 91 12.60 24.90 0.81
N PHE A 92 12.79 23.74 1.43
CA PHE A 92 12.06 22.52 1.10
C PHE A 92 10.82 22.41 1.97
N ARG A 93 9.64 22.44 1.35
CA ARG A 93 8.40 22.06 2.04
C ARG A 93 8.27 20.55 1.91
N GLU A 94 8.22 19.84 3.02
CA GLU A 94 7.64 18.50 2.96
C GLU A 94 6.20 18.70 2.49
N ASN A 95 5.72 17.88 1.55
CA ASN A 95 4.33 17.92 1.12
C ASN A 95 3.46 17.70 2.36
N ALA A 96 3.07 18.80 2.99
CA ALA A 96 1.90 18.86 3.81
C ALA A 96 0.78 18.50 2.84
N LEU A 97 0.32 17.26 2.93
CA LEU A 97 -1.11 17.10 2.92
C LEU A 97 -1.60 18.19 3.88
N SER A 98 -2.29 19.20 3.37
CA SER A 98 -3.23 19.95 4.16
C SER A 98 -4.34 18.97 4.55
N VAL A 99 -3.97 17.99 5.38
CA VAL A 99 -4.89 17.34 6.29
C VAL A 99 -5.15 18.46 7.27
N GLU A 100 -6.34 19.02 7.22
CA GLU A 100 -6.93 19.66 8.38
C GLU A 100 -6.56 18.78 9.56
N ALA A 101 -5.66 19.28 10.42
CA ALA A 101 -5.04 18.49 11.45
C ALA A 101 -6.12 17.73 12.22
N ILE A 102 -6.19 16.42 12.04
CA ILE A 102 -6.87 15.57 13.00
C ILE A 102 -5.94 15.64 14.21
N ALA A 103 -6.30 16.51 15.14
CA ALA A 103 -5.49 16.98 16.26
C ALA A 103 -5.23 15.90 17.33
N GLU A 104 -5.42 14.63 17.00
CA GLU A 104 -5.21 13.51 17.91
C GLU A 104 -4.45 12.41 17.18
N ASP A 105 -3.33 11.95 17.75
CA ASP A 105 -2.58 10.76 17.31
C ASP A 105 -3.35 9.46 17.62
N THR A 106 -4.68 9.53 17.63
CA THR A 106 -5.58 8.44 17.98
C THR A 106 -5.77 7.56 16.75
N GLU A 107 -5.43 6.29 16.89
CA GLU A 107 -5.75 5.27 15.89
C GLU A 107 -7.15 4.73 16.14
N TYR A 108 -8.02 4.91 15.15
CA TYR A 108 -9.42 4.51 15.19
C TYR A 108 -9.67 3.11 14.62
N LEU A 109 -8.72 2.59 13.84
CA LEU A 109 -8.76 1.24 13.31
C LEU A 109 -7.98 0.30 14.24
N VAL A 110 -8.62 -0.75 14.71
CA VAL A 110 -7.98 -1.82 15.46
C VAL A 110 -7.77 -3.00 14.52
N GLN A 111 -6.55 -3.54 14.53
CA GLN A 111 -6.18 -4.72 13.77
C GLN A 111 -5.77 -5.83 14.75
N ASP A 112 -6.56 -6.90 14.77
CA ASP A 112 -6.24 -8.12 15.50
C ASP A 112 -5.89 -9.22 14.52
N SER A 113 -4.89 -10.03 14.85
CA SER A 113 -4.54 -11.19 14.02
C SER A 113 -4.35 -12.45 14.84
N VAL A 114 -4.67 -13.58 14.21
CA VAL A 114 -4.55 -14.90 14.81
C VAL A 114 -3.99 -15.88 13.79
N THR A 115 -2.89 -16.54 14.15
CA THR A 115 -2.34 -17.65 13.38
C THR A 115 -3.14 -18.91 13.65
N PHE A 116 -3.42 -19.70 12.60
CA PHE A 116 -4.20 -20.92 12.72
C PHE A 116 -3.64 -22.04 11.84
N GLU A 117 -3.93 -23.28 12.22
CA GLU A 117 -3.61 -24.44 11.39
C GLU A 117 -4.76 -24.72 10.39
N PRO A 118 -4.47 -24.80 9.08
CA PRO A 118 -5.50 -25.08 8.09
C PRO A 118 -5.93 -26.55 8.10
N PHE A 119 -7.09 -26.84 7.52
CA PHE A 119 -7.47 -28.22 7.25
C PHE A 119 -6.55 -28.82 6.18
N LEU A 120 -6.05 -30.03 6.42
CA LEU A 120 -5.16 -30.74 5.49
C LEU A 120 -5.87 -31.83 4.69
N ASP A 121 -7.12 -32.11 5.01
CA ASP A 121 -7.94 -33.13 4.36
C ASP A 121 -9.40 -32.67 4.15
N ILE A 122 -10.18 -33.54 3.51
CA ILE A 122 -11.60 -33.33 3.21
C ILE A 122 -12.55 -33.92 4.27
N PHE A 123 -12.02 -34.56 5.30
CA PHE A 123 -12.76 -35.29 6.33
C PHE A 123 -12.96 -34.48 7.61
N SER A 124 -12.49 -33.24 7.66
CA SER A 124 -12.75 -32.33 8.76
C SER A 124 -14.25 -32.28 9.07
N LYS A 125 -14.58 -32.50 10.35
CA LYS A 125 -15.93 -32.38 10.87
C LYS A 125 -16.27 -30.95 11.29
N ASN A 126 -15.26 -30.07 11.34
CA ASN A 126 -15.42 -28.69 11.75
C ASN A 126 -15.58 -27.80 10.51
N ALA A 127 -16.45 -26.81 10.59
CA ALA A 127 -16.61 -25.78 9.55
C ALA A 127 -15.40 -24.83 9.49
N LEU A 128 -14.80 -24.56 10.65
CA LEU A 128 -13.67 -23.65 10.85
C LEU A 128 -12.59 -24.29 11.73
N PRO A 129 -11.31 -23.91 11.57
CA PRO A 129 -10.28 -24.17 12.57
C PRO A 129 -10.72 -23.67 13.96
N ASP A 130 -10.47 -24.45 15.02
CA ASP A 130 -11.06 -24.19 16.35
C ASP A 130 -10.66 -22.83 16.95
N ILE A 131 -9.45 -22.35 16.64
CA ILE A 131 -9.00 -21.05 17.11
C ILE A 131 -9.78 -19.89 16.46
N LEU A 132 -10.26 -20.07 15.23
CA LEU A 132 -11.04 -19.06 14.50
C LEU A 132 -12.49 -18.98 14.98
N LYS A 133 -12.99 -20.02 15.65
CA LYS A 133 -14.27 -20.00 16.38
C LYS A 133 -14.23 -19.09 17.61
N LYS A 134 -13.07 -18.48 17.90
CA LYS A 134 -12.88 -17.45 18.92
C LYS A 134 -12.54 -16.13 18.22
N GLY A 135 -13.01 -15.01 18.76
CA GLY A 135 -12.78 -13.69 18.14
C GLY A 135 -13.78 -13.41 17.01
N PHE A 136 -13.30 -13.27 15.76
CA PHE A 136 -14.13 -12.81 14.64
C PHE A 136 -15.39 -13.68 14.46
N PHE A 137 -15.27 -15.01 14.43
CA PHE A 137 -16.39 -15.94 14.25
C PHE A 137 -17.02 -16.45 15.55
N ALA A 138 -16.76 -15.83 16.71
CA ALA A 138 -17.25 -16.33 18.00
C ALA A 138 -18.77 -16.42 18.10
N GLU A 139 -19.48 -15.57 17.36
CA GLU A 139 -20.94 -15.52 17.31
C GLU A 139 -21.55 -16.32 16.15
N LEU A 140 -20.72 -17.01 15.35
CA LEU A 140 -21.19 -17.89 14.29
C LEU A 140 -21.40 -19.31 14.85
N ILE A 141 -22.50 -19.48 15.57
CA ILE A 141 -22.87 -20.71 16.28
C ILE A 141 -23.67 -21.65 15.36
N GLY A 142 -23.67 -22.96 15.62
CA GLY A 142 -24.46 -23.95 14.87
C GLY A 142 -23.72 -24.64 13.72
N LEU A 143 -22.50 -24.19 13.39
CA LEU A 143 -21.77 -24.65 12.20
C LEU A 143 -21.33 -26.12 12.25
N ASP A 144 -20.83 -26.59 13.40
CA ASP A 144 -20.28 -27.95 13.50
C ASP A 144 -21.34 -28.98 13.91
N GLU A 145 -22.34 -28.55 14.68
CA GLU A 145 -23.37 -29.41 15.27
C GLU A 145 -24.28 -30.03 14.20
N GLN A 146 -24.51 -29.30 13.09
CA GLN A 146 -25.30 -29.82 11.96
C GLN A 146 -24.52 -30.76 11.04
N TYR A 147 -23.20 -30.59 10.91
CA TYR A 147 -22.37 -31.51 10.12
C TYR A 147 -22.31 -32.92 10.73
N LEU A 148 -22.58 -33.02 12.04
CA LEU A 148 -22.64 -34.26 12.81
C LEU A 148 -24.05 -34.90 12.84
N SER A 149 -25.12 -34.17 12.46
CA SER A 149 -26.50 -34.57 12.70
C SER A 149 -27.19 -35.28 11.53
N THR A 150 -26.44 -35.84 10.57
CA THR A 150 -27.01 -36.69 9.49
C THR A 150 -27.88 -37.86 10.01
N ASP A 151 -27.86 -38.18 11.31
CA ASP A 151 -28.66 -39.23 11.95
C ASP A 151 -29.56 -38.75 13.13
N LYS A 152 -29.77 -37.44 13.36
CA LYS A 152 -30.65 -36.97 14.45
C LYS A 152 -31.65 -35.91 13.99
N GLU A 153 -32.92 -36.28 14.02
CA GLU A 153 -34.11 -35.50 13.60
C GLU A 153 -34.43 -34.26 14.46
N GLU A 154 -33.59 -33.90 15.44
CA GLU A 154 -33.87 -32.77 16.33
C GLU A 154 -32.72 -31.76 16.29
N THR A 155 -32.99 -30.62 15.64
CA THR A 155 -32.20 -29.39 15.77
C THR A 155 -32.32 -28.91 17.21
N PRO A 156 -31.22 -28.79 17.98
CA PRO A 156 -31.29 -28.28 19.35
C PRO A 156 -31.88 -26.87 19.36
N SER A 157 -32.94 -26.66 20.15
CA SER A 157 -33.66 -25.39 20.32
C SER A 157 -32.80 -24.23 20.86
N ASP A 158 -31.59 -24.54 21.33
CA ASP A 158 -30.66 -23.60 21.97
C ASP A 158 -29.67 -22.95 20.97
N LEU A 159 -29.73 -23.31 19.68
CA LEU A 159 -28.87 -22.77 18.61
C LEU A 159 -29.51 -21.57 17.88
N GLN A 160 -29.98 -20.57 18.63
CA GLN A 160 -30.41 -19.31 18.02
C GLN A 160 -29.17 -18.43 17.79
N GLN A 161 -28.90 -18.11 16.51
CA GLN A 161 -27.86 -17.15 16.13
C GLN A 161 -28.01 -15.86 16.95
N THR A 162 -26.90 -15.36 17.48
CA THR A 162 -26.85 -14.19 18.37
C THR A 162 -26.99 -12.89 17.59
N GLY A 163 -28.01 -12.71 16.75
CA GLY A 163 -28.30 -11.46 16.03
C GLY A 163 -27.19 -10.91 15.11
N LYS A 164 -26.03 -11.56 15.02
CA LYS A 164 -24.92 -11.22 14.13
C LYS A 164 -24.97 -12.08 12.89
N HIS A 165 -24.89 -11.42 11.75
CA HIS A 165 -24.79 -12.00 10.43
C HIS A 165 -23.33 -12.03 9.98
N TYR A 166 -22.99 -13.08 9.25
CA TYR A 166 -21.66 -13.30 8.69
C TYR A 166 -21.77 -13.38 7.18
N TYR A 167 -21.02 -12.51 6.51
CA TYR A 167 -21.01 -12.42 5.07
C TYR A 167 -19.61 -12.68 4.53
N ALA A 168 -19.55 -13.13 3.28
CA ALA A 168 -18.36 -13.11 2.46
C ALA A 168 -18.61 -12.20 1.24
N VAL A 169 -17.63 -11.38 0.89
CA VAL A 169 -17.58 -10.80 -0.46
C VAL A 169 -16.66 -11.66 -1.29
N ILE A 170 -17.23 -12.34 -2.28
CA ILE A 170 -16.58 -13.37 -3.09
C ILE A 170 -16.18 -12.79 -4.43
N ASP A 171 -14.89 -12.86 -4.72
CA ASP A 171 -14.31 -12.58 -6.03
C ASP A 171 -14.45 -13.81 -6.94
N THR A 172 -15.54 -13.87 -7.72
CA THR A 172 -15.81 -15.04 -8.57
C THR A 172 -14.80 -15.16 -9.71
N SER A 173 -14.10 -14.08 -10.09
CA SER A 173 -13.05 -14.14 -11.11
C SER A 173 -11.88 -15.07 -10.73
N LYS A 174 -11.73 -15.38 -9.43
CA LYS A 174 -10.66 -16.25 -8.92
C LYS A 174 -11.06 -17.72 -8.83
N VAL A 175 -12.34 -18.06 -8.98
CA VAL A 175 -12.85 -19.42 -8.77
C VAL A 175 -13.75 -19.84 -9.92
N VAL A 176 -13.31 -20.86 -10.65
CA VAL A 176 -14.11 -21.49 -11.69
C VAL A 176 -15.39 -22.07 -11.09
N ALA A 177 -16.51 -21.92 -11.80
CA ALA A 177 -17.87 -22.35 -11.44
C ALA A 177 -18.61 -21.48 -10.39
N TYR A 178 -18.01 -20.41 -9.88
CA TYR A 178 -18.76 -19.38 -9.15
C TYR A 178 -19.32 -18.32 -10.11
N PRO A 179 -20.50 -17.76 -9.84
CA PRO A 179 -21.36 -17.95 -8.64
C PRO A 179 -22.23 -19.22 -8.65
N SER A 180 -22.35 -19.91 -9.79
CA SER A 180 -23.32 -21.01 -9.98
C SER A 180 -23.25 -22.13 -8.94
N ALA A 181 -22.06 -22.55 -8.51
CA ALA A 181 -21.89 -23.60 -7.50
C ALA A 181 -22.30 -23.20 -6.06
N LEU A 182 -22.60 -21.92 -5.80
CA LEU A 182 -23.05 -21.44 -4.48
C LEU A 182 -24.54 -21.11 -4.42
N LYS A 183 -25.28 -21.23 -5.53
CA LYS A 183 -26.70 -20.82 -5.61
C LYS A 183 -27.62 -21.48 -4.58
N SER A 184 -27.30 -22.70 -4.13
CA SER A 184 -28.07 -23.43 -3.12
C SER A 184 -27.43 -23.42 -1.73
N SER A 185 -26.30 -22.72 -1.56
CA SER A 185 -25.49 -22.75 -0.33
C SER A 185 -25.81 -21.62 0.65
N GLY A 186 -26.50 -20.56 0.19
CA GLY A 186 -26.84 -19.39 0.99
C GLY A 186 -27.41 -18.27 0.11
N GLN A 187 -27.86 -17.18 0.75
CA GLN A 187 -28.29 -15.98 0.02
C GLN A 187 -27.08 -15.31 -0.64
N MET A 188 -27.22 -14.95 -1.92
CA MET A 188 -26.12 -14.40 -2.70
C MET A 188 -26.59 -13.38 -3.73
N ALA A 189 -25.84 -12.30 -3.93
CA ALA A 189 -26.17 -11.26 -4.92
C ALA A 189 -24.93 -10.58 -5.51
N ASN A 190 -24.99 -10.31 -6.83
CA ASN A 190 -23.95 -9.60 -7.57
C ASN A 190 -23.90 -8.12 -7.15
N LEU A 191 -22.72 -7.60 -6.78
CA LEU A 191 -22.58 -6.19 -6.40
C LEU A 191 -22.63 -5.23 -7.61
N TYR A 192 -22.36 -5.71 -8.82
CA TYR A 192 -22.60 -4.96 -10.05
C TYR A 192 -24.09 -5.04 -10.44
N LYS A 193 -24.61 -3.98 -11.08
CA LYS A 193 -26.01 -3.92 -11.57
C LYS A 193 -26.06 -3.55 -13.05
N GLY A 194 -27.21 -3.81 -13.66
CA GLY A 194 -27.50 -3.50 -15.05
C GLY A 194 -26.59 -4.26 -16.00
N LYS A 195 -26.30 -3.65 -17.16
CA LYS A 195 -25.49 -4.28 -18.22
C LYS A 195 -24.11 -4.75 -17.75
N THR A 196 -23.48 -4.02 -16.84
CA THR A 196 -22.17 -4.43 -16.27
C THR A 196 -22.30 -5.69 -15.42
N GLY A 197 -23.38 -5.81 -14.63
CA GLY A 197 -23.63 -7.00 -13.82
C GLY A 197 -23.94 -8.24 -14.67
N GLU A 198 -24.72 -8.07 -15.74
CA GLU A 198 -25.02 -9.14 -16.70
C GLU A 198 -23.77 -9.56 -17.49
N ALA A 199 -23.00 -8.60 -18.00
CA ALA A 199 -21.81 -8.88 -18.81
C ALA A 199 -20.65 -9.50 -18.01
N LEU A 200 -20.55 -9.18 -16.72
CA LEU A 200 -19.50 -9.66 -15.82
C LEU A 200 -20.03 -10.67 -14.79
N GLU A 201 -21.18 -11.31 -15.01
CA GLU A 201 -21.82 -12.19 -14.02
C GLU A 201 -20.85 -13.20 -13.41
N ASP A 202 -20.04 -13.88 -14.23
CA ASP A 202 -19.08 -14.89 -13.78
C ASP A 202 -17.80 -14.30 -13.16
N ALA A 203 -17.53 -13.01 -13.35
CA ALA A 203 -16.29 -12.35 -12.88
C ALA A 203 -16.53 -11.24 -11.85
N ALA A 204 -17.78 -10.99 -11.46
CA ALA A 204 -18.16 -9.92 -10.56
C ALA A 204 -17.98 -10.31 -9.09
N PRO A 205 -17.83 -9.33 -8.18
CA PRO A 205 -17.88 -9.59 -6.77
C PRO A 205 -19.32 -9.84 -6.30
N TYR A 206 -19.53 -10.88 -5.49
CA TYR A 206 -20.83 -11.22 -4.92
C TYR A 206 -20.81 -11.11 -3.40
N LEU A 207 -21.88 -10.58 -2.81
CA LEU A 207 -22.14 -10.77 -1.39
C LEU A 207 -22.79 -12.14 -1.19
N PHE A 208 -22.29 -12.90 -0.23
CA PHE A 208 -22.81 -14.20 0.20
C PHE A 208 -23.03 -14.17 1.71
N GLU A 209 -24.16 -14.67 2.20
CA GLU A 209 -24.42 -14.83 3.63
C GLU A 209 -24.28 -16.29 4.06
N PHE A 210 -23.54 -16.52 5.15
CA PHE A 210 -23.35 -17.85 5.70
C PHE A 210 -24.59 -18.26 6.51
N ASP A 211 -25.14 -19.41 6.17
CA ASP A 211 -26.24 -20.05 6.88
C ASP A 211 -25.72 -21.31 7.59
N PRO A 212 -25.60 -21.32 8.93
CA PRO A 212 -25.23 -22.51 9.70
C PRO A 212 -26.20 -23.67 9.53
N GLY A 213 -27.44 -23.39 9.09
CA GLY A 213 -28.47 -24.33 8.68
C GLY A 213 -28.17 -25.09 7.38
N ASN A 214 -27.20 -24.62 6.59
CA ASN A 214 -26.97 -25.07 5.24
C ASN A 214 -25.60 -25.76 5.09
N SER A 215 -25.61 -27.05 4.75
CA SER A 215 -24.39 -27.84 4.53
C SER A 215 -23.48 -27.25 3.45
N GLY A 216 -24.03 -26.56 2.46
CA GLY A 216 -23.27 -25.84 1.43
C GLY A 216 -22.44 -24.68 1.99
N SER A 217 -22.99 -23.92 2.94
CA SER A 217 -22.25 -22.86 3.66
C SER A 217 -21.10 -23.42 4.48
N ILE A 218 -21.33 -24.52 5.20
CA ILE A 218 -20.30 -25.23 5.98
C ILE A 218 -19.19 -25.75 5.06
N MET A 219 -19.55 -26.44 3.98
CA MET A 219 -18.58 -26.95 2.99
C MET A 219 -17.80 -25.82 2.33
N PHE A 220 -18.42 -24.66 2.11
CA PHE A 220 -17.74 -23.50 1.55
C PHE A 220 -16.69 -22.94 2.53
N LEU A 221 -17.02 -22.75 3.81
CA LEU A 221 -16.05 -22.37 4.85
C LEU A 221 -14.88 -23.36 4.92
N GLN A 222 -15.17 -24.66 4.92
CA GLN A 222 -14.12 -25.68 4.92
C GLN A 222 -13.18 -25.55 3.72
N LYS A 223 -13.72 -25.33 2.51
CA LYS A 223 -12.89 -25.11 1.31
C LYS A 223 -12.00 -23.87 1.43
N LEU A 224 -12.50 -22.79 2.04
CA LEU A 224 -11.74 -21.55 2.25
C LEU A 224 -10.55 -21.73 3.20
N PHE A 225 -10.69 -22.58 4.23
CA PHE A 225 -9.67 -22.83 5.25
C PHE A 225 -8.91 -24.15 5.11
N ARG A 226 -9.12 -24.88 4.00
CA ARG A 226 -8.41 -26.12 3.68
C ARG A 226 -7.24 -25.86 2.76
N LYS A 227 -6.04 -26.31 3.10
CA LYS A 227 -4.82 -26.15 2.31
C LYS A 227 -4.52 -27.42 1.50
N MET A 228 -4.87 -27.40 0.21
CA MET A 228 -4.55 -28.47 -0.75
C MET A 228 -4.24 -27.88 -2.13
N GLU A 229 -3.55 -28.65 -2.99
CA GLU A 229 -3.24 -28.23 -4.37
C GLU A 229 -4.48 -28.18 -5.29
N SER A 230 -5.50 -28.99 -5.01
CA SER A 230 -6.70 -29.08 -5.85
C SER A 230 -7.60 -27.84 -5.69
N GLN A 231 -7.74 -27.06 -6.77
CA GLN A 231 -8.61 -25.88 -6.83
C GLN A 231 -10.11 -26.21 -6.71
N VAL A 232 -10.49 -27.47 -6.86
CA VAL A 232 -11.89 -27.93 -6.69
C VAL A 232 -12.21 -28.18 -5.21
N LEU A 233 -11.21 -28.70 -4.48
CA LEU A 233 -11.34 -29.15 -3.09
C LEU A 233 -10.87 -28.12 -2.07
N SER A 234 -10.10 -27.12 -2.51
CA SER A 234 -9.47 -26.09 -1.68
C SER A 234 -9.44 -24.74 -2.41
N HIS A 235 -9.77 -23.70 -1.67
CA HIS A 235 -9.64 -22.29 -2.08
C HIS A 235 -8.46 -21.60 -1.39
N TRP A 236 -7.52 -22.37 -0.82
CA TRP A 236 -6.37 -21.81 -0.10
C TRP A 236 -5.51 -20.91 -0.98
N LYS A 237 -5.20 -21.36 -2.20
CA LYS A 237 -4.33 -20.62 -3.11
C LYS A 237 -5.04 -19.43 -3.73
N THR A 238 -6.31 -19.59 -4.10
CA THR A 238 -7.11 -18.54 -4.76
C THR A 238 -7.48 -17.43 -3.79
N ASN A 239 -7.73 -17.76 -2.51
CA ASN A 239 -8.11 -16.83 -1.45
C ASN A 239 -9.15 -15.79 -1.91
N PRO A 240 -10.35 -16.24 -2.30
CA PRO A 240 -11.26 -15.42 -3.11
C PRO A 240 -12.18 -14.52 -2.29
N VAL A 241 -12.06 -14.50 -0.95
CA VAL A 241 -13.04 -13.81 -0.10
C VAL A 241 -12.40 -12.89 0.92
N ILE A 242 -13.10 -11.80 1.20
CA ILE A 242 -13.08 -11.14 2.51
C ILE A 242 -14.36 -11.52 3.27
N PHE A 243 -14.31 -11.45 4.60
CA PHE A 243 -15.42 -11.68 5.51
C PHE A 243 -15.91 -10.37 6.09
N ILE A 244 -17.19 -10.31 6.42
CA ILE A 244 -17.84 -9.18 7.08
C ILE A 244 -18.69 -9.75 8.22
N ARG A 245 -18.57 -9.14 9.40
CA ARG A 245 -19.48 -9.34 10.51
C ARG A 245 -20.34 -8.10 10.68
N SER A 246 -21.65 -8.27 10.84
CA SER A 246 -22.61 -7.18 10.93
C SER A 246 -23.84 -7.61 11.74
N ASP A 247 -24.53 -6.66 12.36
CA ASP A 247 -25.86 -6.84 12.96
C ASP A 247 -27.00 -6.50 11.98
N LYS A 248 -26.66 -6.08 10.75
CA LYS A 248 -27.62 -5.68 9.72
C LYS A 248 -27.93 -6.85 8.78
N ASP A 249 -29.12 -6.80 8.20
CA ASP A 249 -29.60 -7.75 7.20
C ASP A 249 -28.84 -7.68 5.87
N PHE A 250 -29.03 -8.72 5.05
CA PHE A 250 -28.37 -8.89 3.76
C PHE A 250 -28.53 -7.67 2.85
N ASP A 251 -29.74 -7.13 2.73
CA ASP A 251 -30.03 -6.04 1.81
C ASP A 251 -29.32 -4.76 2.28
N THR A 252 -29.31 -4.47 3.58
CA THR A 252 -28.62 -3.31 4.13
C THR A 252 -27.11 -3.36 3.83
N VAL A 253 -26.46 -4.50 4.09
CA VAL A 253 -25.03 -4.69 3.79
C VAL A 253 -24.77 -4.66 2.28
N TYR A 254 -25.60 -5.32 1.48
CA TYR A 254 -25.52 -5.33 0.03
C TYR A 254 -25.58 -3.90 -0.56
N HIS A 255 -26.55 -3.09 -0.16
CA HIS A 255 -26.69 -1.72 -0.66
C HIS A 255 -25.52 -0.83 -0.26
N HIS A 256 -24.92 -1.07 0.90
CA HIS A 256 -23.74 -0.36 1.36
C HIS A 256 -22.51 -0.66 0.50
N LEU A 257 -22.15 -1.95 0.38
CA LEU A 257 -20.95 -2.39 -0.33
C LEU A 257 -20.94 -2.01 -1.81
N ARG A 258 -22.10 -1.97 -2.45
CA ARG A 258 -22.22 -1.58 -3.86
C ARG A 258 -21.66 -0.21 -4.19
N LYS A 259 -21.67 0.71 -3.22
CA LYS A 259 -21.14 2.07 -3.38
C LYS A 259 -19.62 2.09 -3.58
N PHE A 260 -18.91 1.05 -3.14
CA PHE A 260 -17.44 0.97 -3.18
C PHE A 260 -16.89 0.22 -4.39
N THR A 261 -17.75 -0.29 -5.27
CA THR A 261 -17.31 -1.05 -6.45
C THR A 261 -16.49 -0.21 -7.44
N HIS A 262 -16.70 1.10 -7.44
CA HIS A 262 -16.00 2.06 -8.27
C HIS A 262 -15.67 3.30 -7.44
N LEU A 263 -14.49 3.87 -7.68
CA LEU A 263 -14.10 5.15 -7.11
C LEU A 263 -13.86 6.13 -8.24
N TYR A 264 -14.50 7.29 -8.16
CA TYR A 264 -14.27 8.40 -9.09
C TYR A 264 -13.05 9.21 -8.64
N ASP A 265 -12.11 9.46 -9.54
CA ASP A 265 -11.00 10.38 -9.32
C ASP A 265 -11.42 11.78 -9.77
N PRO A 266 -11.58 12.75 -8.84
CA PRO A 266 -11.96 14.11 -9.20
C PRO A 266 -10.83 14.92 -9.83
N GLU A 267 -9.56 14.52 -9.67
CA GLU A 267 -8.41 15.22 -10.26
C GLU A 267 -8.21 14.79 -11.72
N GLU A 268 -8.30 13.49 -11.99
CA GLU A 268 -8.09 12.92 -13.33
C GLU A 268 -9.39 12.75 -14.14
N GLU A 269 -10.56 12.94 -13.51
CA GLU A 269 -11.89 12.70 -14.08
C GLU A 269 -12.12 11.26 -14.59
N ILE A 270 -11.44 10.27 -13.98
CA ILE A 270 -11.47 8.85 -14.37
C ILE A 270 -12.17 8.01 -13.30
N TRP A 271 -12.90 6.98 -13.72
CA TRP A 271 -13.46 5.96 -12.83
C TRP A 271 -12.53 4.76 -12.73
N TYR A 272 -12.21 4.37 -11.50
CA TYR A 272 -11.43 3.16 -11.20
C TYR A 272 -12.32 2.07 -10.62
N PHE A 273 -12.10 0.82 -11.03
CA PHE A 273 -12.64 -0.33 -10.30
C PHE A 273 -11.90 -0.47 -8.97
N PHE A 274 -12.64 -0.45 -7.87
CA PHE A 274 -12.05 -0.65 -6.56
C PHE A 274 -12.34 -2.06 -6.05
N ARG A 275 -11.31 -2.92 -6.12
CA ARG A 275 -11.35 -4.31 -5.67
C ARG A 275 -11.13 -4.41 -4.16
N PHE A 276 -11.93 -3.67 -3.37
CA PHE A 276 -11.88 -3.72 -1.91
C PHE A 276 -12.10 -5.13 -1.34
N TYR A 277 -12.70 -6.01 -2.13
CA TYR A 277 -13.01 -7.41 -1.80
C TYR A 277 -11.83 -8.37 -2.04
N ASP A 278 -10.70 -7.89 -2.56
CA ASP A 278 -9.47 -8.69 -2.59
C ASP A 278 -8.77 -8.61 -1.23
N PRO A 279 -8.46 -9.74 -0.56
CA PRO A 279 -7.79 -9.73 0.74
C PRO A 279 -6.50 -8.93 0.79
N LYS A 280 -5.68 -8.97 -0.26
CA LYS A 280 -4.40 -8.24 -0.33
C LYS A 280 -4.60 -6.74 -0.55
N VAL A 281 -5.68 -6.36 -1.25
CA VAL A 281 -6.04 -4.96 -1.44
C VAL A 281 -6.56 -4.39 -0.13
N LEU A 282 -7.52 -5.07 0.51
CA LEU A 282 -8.13 -4.59 1.75
C LEU A 282 -7.11 -4.51 2.89
N SER A 283 -6.27 -5.54 3.05
CA SER A 283 -5.25 -5.60 4.11
C SER A 283 -4.26 -4.44 4.05
N ALA A 284 -4.03 -3.89 2.86
CA ALA A 284 -3.10 -2.79 2.68
C ALA A 284 -3.77 -1.43 2.52
N TYR A 285 -5.05 -1.41 2.18
CA TYR A 285 -5.85 -0.19 2.07
C TYR A 285 -6.31 0.33 3.44
N LEU A 286 -6.71 -0.55 4.35
CA LEU A 286 -7.26 -0.16 5.66
C LEU A 286 -6.23 0.48 6.61
N PRO A 287 -5.00 -0.06 6.82
CA PRO A 287 -4.08 0.49 7.82
C PRO A 287 -3.69 1.97 7.59
N PRO A 288 -3.44 2.45 6.36
CA PRO A 288 -3.21 3.88 6.10
C PRO A 288 -4.40 4.77 6.51
N LEU A 289 -5.61 4.22 6.61
CA LEU A 289 -6.81 4.95 7.04
C LEU A 289 -6.97 5.00 8.57
N SER A 290 -6.06 4.40 9.36
CA SER A 290 -6.23 4.26 10.81
C SER A 290 -6.50 5.57 11.56
N ARG A 291 -6.00 6.68 11.04
CA ARG A 291 -6.15 8.03 11.60
C ARG A 291 -7.20 8.89 10.87
N TYR A 292 -7.99 8.31 9.95
CA TYR A 292 -8.95 9.04 9.12
C TYR A 292 -10.39 8.59 9.44
N PRO A 293 -11.00 9.09 10.53
CA PRO A 293 -12.29 8.63 11.02
C PRO A 293 -13.42 8.84 10.00
N ALA A 294 -13.36 9.87 9.17
CA ALA A 294 -14.36 10.11 8.11
C ALA A 294 -14.33 9.00 7.03
N ASN A 295 -13.13 8.57 6.60
CA ASN A 295 -12.97 7.52 5.59
C ASN A 295 -13.33 6.14 6.18
N LEU A 296 -12.92 5.88 7.43
CA LEU A 296 -13.34 4.69 8.18
C LEU A 296 -14.86 4.65 8.36
N ALA A 297 -15.47 5.77 8.76
CA ALA A 297 -16.92 5.89 8.87
C ALA A 297 -17.64 5.63 7.54
N ALA A 298 -17.09 6.14 6.42
CA ALA A 298 -17.63 5.84 5.11
C ALA A 298 -17.58 4.33 4.82
N LEU A 299 -16.43 3.68 5.00
CA LEU A 299 -16.25 2.26 4.65
C LEU A 299 -17.04 1.30 5.55
N PHE A 300 -17.05 1.53 6.87
CA PHE A 300 -17.82 0.72 7.82
C PHE A 300 -19.31 1.08 7.85
N GLY A 301 -19.72 2.14 7.13
CA GLY A 301 -21.10 2.61 7.10
C GLY A 301 -21.54 3.21 8.44
N PHE A 302 -20.61 3.80 9.18
CA PHE A 302 -20.87 4.40 10.50
C PHE A 302 -21.55 5.76 10.36
N LYS A 303 -22.73 5.91 10.93
CA LYS A 303 -23.47 7.18 10.98
C LYS A 303 -24.28 7.26 12.27
N ASN A 304 -24.15 8.38 12.99
CA ASN A 304 -24.93 8.67 14.21
C ASN A 304 -24.83 7.58 15.30
N GLY A 305 -23.65 6.99 15.48
CA GLY A 305 -23.43 5.95 16.51
C GLY A 305 -23.81 4.53 16.09
N ASP A 306 -24.32 4.33 14.87
CA ASP A 306 -24.67 3.02 14.33
C ASP A 306 -23.81 2.70 13.09
N GLY A 307 -23.22 1.51 13.06
CA GLY A 307 -22.38 1.02 11.97
C GLY A 307 -23.08 -0.07 11.18
N ILE A 308 -22.91 -0.09 9.85
CA ILE A 308 -23.40 -1.20 9.04
C ILE A 308 -22.48 -2.41 9.17
N ILE A 309 -21.17 -2.19 9.28
CA ILE A 309 -20.16 -3.24 9.41
C ILE A 309 -19.54 -3.11 10.79
N ASP A 310 -19.55 -4.21 11.54
CA ASP A 310 -18.90 -4.31 12.85
C ASP A 310 -17.42 -4.66 12.68
N ALA A 311 -17.12 -5.59 11.78
CA ALA A 311 -15.75 -6.02 11.51
C ALA A 311 -15.56 -6.48 10.06
N PHE A 312 -14.39 -6.20 9.50
CA PHE A 312 -13.87 -6.91 8.32
C PHE A 312 -12.93 -8.03 8.75
N GLY A 313 -12.98 -9.17 8.09
CA GLY A 313 -12.08 -10.29 8.30
C GLY A 313 -11.42 -10.70 6.98
N LEU A 314 -10.16 -11.09 7.01
CA LEU A 314 -9.48 -11.62 5.82
C LEU A 314 -8.37 -12.59 6.21
N ARG A 315 -7.99 -13.45 5.29
CA ARG A 315 -6.88 -14.39 5.48
C ARG A 315 -5.68 -13.95 4.64
N LEU A 316 -4.50 -13.93 5.24
CA LEU A 316 -3.21 -13.89 4.54
C LEU A 316 -2.40 -15.12 4.96
N GLU A 317 -2.25 -16.07 4.03
CA GLU A 317 -1.63 -17.36 4.34
C GLU A 317 -2.29 -18.08 5.53
N ASP A 318 -1.55 -18.34 6.61
CA ASP A 318 -1.95 -18.99 7.85
C ASP A 318 -2.36 -18.00 8.95
N GLU A 319 -2.49 -16.72 8.61
CA GLU A 319 -2.98 -15.67 9.50
C GLU A 319 -4.38 -15.21 9.10
N PHE A 320 -5.27 -15.12 10.08
CA PHE A 320 -6.56 -14.46 9.93
C PHE A 320 -6.50 -13.10 10.62
N ILE A 321 -6.83 -12.04 9.88
CA ILE A 321 -6.76 -10.65 10.32
C ILE A 321 -8.18 -10.09 10.39
N ALA A 322 -8.53 -9.51 11.54
CA ALA A 322 -9.78 -8.82 11.77
C ALA A 322 -9.53 -7.32 11.97
N PHE A 323 -10.38 -6.50 11.35
CA PHE A 323 -10.37 -5.05 11.48
C PHE A 323 -11.67 -4.58 12.11
N THR A 324 -11.57 -3.88 13.23
CA THR A 324 -12.69 -3.27 13.94
C THR A 324 -12.43 -1.78 14.16
N LEU A 325 -13.45 -1.04 14.58
CA LEU A 325 -13.32 0.37 14.90
C LEU A 325 -13.32 0.60 16.41
N ASN A 326 -12.37 1.40 16.88
CA ASN A 326 -12.53 2.13 18.12
C ASN A 326 -13.65 3.19 17.94
N PRO A 327 -14.29 3.65 19.04
CA PRO A 327 -15.28 4.72 18.96
C PRO A 327 -14.76 5.91 18.15
N LEU A 328 -15.48 6.24 17.07
CA LEU A 328 -15.18 7.41 16.26
C LEU A 328 -15.65 8.68 17.00
N PRO A 329 -15.05 9.85 16.73
CA PRO A 329 -15.52 11.12 17.29
C PRO A 329 -17.02 11.35 17.02
N GLU A 330 -17.77 11.85 18.00
CA GLU A 330 -19.25 11.96 17.92
C GLU A 330 -19.77 12.71 16.69
N ASN A 331 -18.99 13.69 16.21
CA ASN A 331 -19.34 14.52 15.05
C ASN A 331 -18.77 14.01 13.71
N THR A 332 -18.27 12.78 13.67
CA THR A 332 -17.68 12.20 12.45
C THR A 332 -18.73 12.08 11.36
N ARG A 333 -18.48 12.75 10.24
CA ARG A 333 -19.29 12.61 9.03
C ARG A 333 -18.55 11.68 8.07
N PRO A 334 -19.23 10.66 7.48
CA PRO A 334 -18.66 9.83 6.44
C PRO A 334 -18.08 10.68 5.32
N ALA A 335 -16.83 10.38 4.94
CA ALA A 335 -16.21 10.96 3.76
C ALA A 335 -17.00 10.60 2.49
N LYS A 336 -16.82 11.40 1.44
CA LYS A 336 -17.33 11.06 0.12
C LYS A 336 -16.59 9.82 -0.39
N ILE A 337 -17.33 8.88 -1.00
CA ILE A 337 -16.75 7.67 -1.58
C ILE A 337 -16.19 8.05 -2.96
N GLU A 338 -14.90 8.37 -2.99
CA GLU A 338 -14.17 8.78 -4.18
C GLU A 338 -12.70 8.40 -4.06
N PHE A 339 -11.96 8.50 -5.16
CA PHE A 339 -10.51 8.32 -5.15
C PHE A 339 -9.85 9.67 -4.83
N GLY A 340 -9.99 10.10 -3.58
CA GLY A 340 -9.51 11.40 -3.10
C GLY A 340 -8.06 11.38 -2.65
N LYS A 341 -7.60 12.48 -2.03
CA LYS A 341 -6.19 12.62 -1.59
C LYS A 341 -5.75 11.54 -0.61
N VAL A 342 -6.65 11.12 0.28
CA VAL A 342 -6.39 10.08 1.27
C VAL A 342 -6.24 8.72 0.59
N GLU A 343 -7.15 8.39 -0.34
CA GLU A 343 -7.09 7.16 -1.12
C GLU A 343 -5.87 7.12 -2.03
N HIS A 344 -5.54 8.23 -2.71
CA HIS A 344 -4.30 8.38 -3.48
C HIS A 344 -3.06 8.11 -2.63
N HIS A 345 -3.01 8.68 -1.42
CA HIS A 345 -1.91 8.44 -0.49
C HIS A 345 -1.84 6.97 -0.06
N ALA A 346 -2.96 6.37 0.34
CA ALA A 346 -3.04 4.98 0.78
C ALA A 346 -2.63 4.01 -0.35
N ILE A 347 -3.20 4.17 -1.54
CA ILE A 347 -2.89 3.35 -2.71
C ILE A 347 -1.44 3.55 -3.15
N ARG A 348 -0.92 4.78 -3.17
CA ARG A 348 0.49 5.02 -3.51
C ARG A 348 1.43 4.34 -2.52
N THR A 349 1.12 4.39 -1.23
CA THR A 349 1.90 3.71 -0.18
C THR A 349 1.86 2.19 -0.38
N LEU A 350 0.70 1.62 -0.70
CA LEU A 350 0.54 0.21 -1.05
C LEU A 350 1.35 -0.20 -2.30
N ILE A 351 1.16 0.50 -3.43
CA ILE A 351 1.85 0.21 -4.69
C ILE A 351 3.36 0.29 -4.47
N THR A 352 3.82 1.34 -3.79
CA THR A 352 5.23 1.53 -3.47
C THR A 352 5.76 0.36 -2.64
N THR A 353 5.05 -0.04 -1.59
CA THR A 353 5.48 -1.14 -0.70
C THR A 353 5.55 -2.48 -1.43
N ARG A 354 4.52 -2.80 -2.23
CA ARG A 354 4.49 -4.01 -3.06
C ARG A 354 5.62 -4.01 -4.09
N PHE A 355 5.81 -2.89 -4.77
CA PHE A 355 6.86 -2.73 -5.78
C PHE A 355 8.25 -2.92 -5.16
N LYS A 356 8.50 -2.31 -4.00
CA LYS A 356 9.73 -2.50 -3.21
C LYS A 356 9.98 -3.98 -2.89
N HIS A 357 8.94 -4.71 -2.44
CA HIS A 357 9.06 -6.15 -2.16
C HIS A 357 9.35 -6.98 -3.42
N GLN A 358 8.63 -6.73 -4.52
CA GLN A 358 8.87 -7.41 -5.80
C GLN A 358 10.31 -7.21 -6.28
N LEU A 359 10.85 -6.00 -6.13
CA LEU A 359 12.24 -5.71 -6.49
C LEU A 359 13.24 -6.43 -5.59
N MET A 360 12.99 -6.48 -4.27
CA MET A 360 13.82 -7.28 -3.36
C MET A 360 13.88 -8.75 -3.81
N THR A 361 12.74 -9.34 -4.16
CA THR A 361 12.65 -10.72 -4.63
C THR A 361 13.36 -10.92 -5.96
N LEU A 362 13.17 -10.01 -6.92
CA LEU A 362 13.85 -10.02 -8.21
C LEU A 362 15.37 -10.00 -8.03
N TYR A 363 15.87 -9.18 -7.12
CA TYR A 363 17.30 -9.06 -6.83
C TYR A 363 17.89 -10.24 -6.10
N ALA A 364 17.18 -10.76 -5.10
CA ALA A 364 17.59 -11.98 -4.40
C ALA A 364 17.76 -13.15 -5.39
N THR A 365 16.88 -13.22 -6.40
CA THR A 365 16.91 -14.23 -7.45
C THR A 365 18.09 -14.03 -8.41
N ASN A 366 18.34 -12.80 -8.84
CA ASN A 366 19.27 -12.53 -9.94
C ASN A 366 20.70 -12.16 -9.51
N HIS A 367 20.86 -11.66 -8.29
CA HIS A 367 22.17 -11.33 -7.70
C HIS A 367 22.34 -11.95 -6.30
N PRO A 368 22.15 -13.28 -6.16
CA PRO A 368 22.11 -13.95 -4.85
C PRO A 368 23.40 -13.71 -4.06
N GLN A 369 24.56 -13.70 -4.72
CA GLN A 369 25.86 -13.50 -4.06
C GLN A 369 26.04 -12.09 -3.47
N ARG A 370 25.37 -11.07 -4.02
CA ARG A 370 25.44 -9.69 -3.52
C ARG A 370 24.39 -9.39 -2.46
N PHE A 371 23.23 -10.05 -2.54
CA PHE A 371 22.08 -9.77 -1.66
C PHE A 371 21.97 -10.70 -0.44
N ARG A 372 22.44 -11.95 -0.54
CA ARG A 372 22.44 -12.92 0.57
C ARG A 372 23.20 -12.46 1.83
N PRO A 373 24.34 -11.73 1.75
CA PRO A 373 25.05 -11.29 2.94
C PRO A 373 24.49 -10.01 3.59
N LEU A 374 23.52 -9.33 2.95
CA LEU A 374 22.94 -8.09 3.49
C LEU A 374 21.86 -8.41 4.54
N LYS A 375 21.83 -7.63 5.62
CA LYS A 375 20.72 -7.60 6.57
C LYS A 375 19.48 -6.99 5.91
N ASP A 376 18.29 -7.37 6.36
CA ASP A 376 17.03 -6.89 5.76
C ASP A 376 16.88 -5.37 5.84
N ILE A 377 17.34 -4.75 6.93
CA ILE A 377 17.38 -3.28 7.05
C ILE A 377 18.22 -2.61 5.95
N HIS A 378 19.34 -3.21 5.54
CA HIS A 378 20.18 -2.69 4.47
C HIS A 378 19.58 -2.95 3.09
N LYS A 379 18.88 -4.09 2.92
CA LYS A 379 18.12 -4.36 1.69
C LYS A 379 17.05 -3.29 1.52
N SER A 380 16.22 -3.08 2.55
CA SER A 380 15.16 -2.06 2.54
C SER A 380 15.71 -0.65 2.31
N ALA A 381 16.79 -0.26 2.98
CA ALA A 381 17.41 1.06 2.77
C ALA A 381 17.92 1.25 1.33
N PHE A 382 18.50 0.20 0.73
CA PHE A 382 18.94 0.24 -0.67
C PHE A 382 17.76 0.34 -1.64
N VAL A 383 16.67 -0.39 -1.36
CA VAL A 383 15.42 -0.33 -2.13
C VAL A 383 14.81 1.06 -2.10
N GLU A 384 14.75 1.67 -0.91
CA GLU A 384 14.29 3.06 -0.72
C GLU A 384 15.15 4.03 -1.52
N HIS A 385 16.47 3.90 -1.43
CA HIS A 385 17.41 4.73 -2.17
C HIS A 385 17.16 4.67 -3.66
N VAL A 386 17.01 3.45 -4.22
CA VAL A 386 16.76 3.30 -5.65
C VAL A 386 15.45 3.94 -6.06
N TYR A 387 14.37 3.67 -5.32
CA TYR A 387 13.05 4.20 -5.63
C TYR A 387 13.08 5.73 -5.65
N ASN A 388 13.68 6.33 -4.62
CA ASN A 388 13.82 7.78 -4.52
C ASN A 388 14.73 8.37 -5.60
N ALA A 389 15.82 7.68 -5.97
CA ALA A 389 16.72 8.07 -7.03
C ALA A 389 16.13 7.92 -8.45
N ALA A 390 15.16 7.03 -8.63
CA ALA A 390 14.44 6.90 -9.89
C ALA A 390 13.37 8.01 -10.05
N LEU A 391 12.57 8.24 -9.00
CA LEU A 391 11.59 9.34 -8.97
C LEU A 391 12.26 10.71 -9.16
N SER A 392 13.42 10.85 -8.55
CA SER A 392 14.40 11.92 -8.74
C SER A 392 14.70 12.26 -10.20
N CYS A 393 14.76 11.25 -11.05
CA CYS A 393 14.99 11.35 -12.50
C CYS A 393 13.67 11.31 -13.29
N GLN A 394 12.55 11.60 -12.64
CA GLN A 394 11.20 11.58 -13.22
C GLN A 394 10.82 10.22 -13.82
N LEU A 395 11.35 9.12 -13.27
CA LEU A 395 10.97 7.75 -13.65
C LEU A 395 9.86 7.29 -12.70
N THR A 396 8.65 7.14 -13.24
CA THR A 396 7.45 6.80 -12.45
C THR A 396 6.91 5.40 -12.79
N ARG A 397 7.37 4.80 -13.90
CA ARG A 397 6.89 3.49 -14.35
C ARG A 397 7.66 2.36 -13.65
N PRO A 398 6.98 1.32 -13.13
CA PRO A 398 7.62 0.20 -12.43
C PRO A 398 8.75 -0.46 -13.23
N ALA A 399 8.57 -0.65 -14.55
CA ALA A 399 9.58 -1.25 -15.42
C ALA A 399 10.85 -0.40 -15.55
N GLU A 400 10.70 0.92 -15.64
CA GLU A 400 11.81 1.87 -15.70
C GLU A 400 12.57 1.91 -14.38
N ILE A 401 11.85 1.98 -13.25
CA ILE A 401 12.48 2.00 -11.93
C ILE A 401 13.21 0.68 -11.67
N ALA A 402 12.64 -0.45 -12.09
CA ALA A 402 13.31 -1.76 -11.98
C ALA A 402 14.58 -1.85 -12.83
N TYR A 403 14.58 -1.30 -14.05
CA TYR A 403 15.77 -1.24 -14.88
C TYR A 403 16.80 -0.24 -14.34
N PHE A 404 16.36 0.94 -13.87
CA PHE A 404 17.20 1.94 -13.23
C PHE A 404 17.93 1.35 -12.02
N TRP A 405 17.22 0.52 -11.25
CA TRP A 405 17.81 -0.32 -10.22
C TRP A 405 18.85 -1.27 -10.82
N HIS A 406 18.52 -2.02 -11.86
CA HIS A 406 19.41 -3.00 -12.51
C HIS A 406 20.79 -2.43 -12.82
N VAL A 407 20.85 -1.16 -13.22
CA VAL A 407 22.09 -0.46 -13.57
C VAL A 407 22.92 -0.06 -12.33
N MET A 408 22.30 0.27 -11.20
CA MET A 408 22.98 0.76 -9.99
C MET A 408 24.09 -0.17 -9.45
N PRO A 409 23.95 -1.50 -9.39
CA PRO A 409 25.02 -2.39 -8.96
C PRO A 409 26.25 -2.43 -9.87
N TYR A 410 26.17 -1.88 -11.08
CA TYR A 410 27.27 -1.84 -12.05
C TYR A 410 27.92 -0.47 -12.11
N LEU A 411 27.10 0.58 -12.18
CA LEU A 411 27.60 1.97 -12.30
C LEU A 411 27.77 2.66 -10.94
N GLY A 412 27.27 2.06 -9.87
CA GLY A 412 27.26 2.62 -8.51
C GLY A 412 25.88 3.17 -8.14
N ALA A 413 25.62 3.26 -6.83
CA ALA A 413 24.31 3.67 -6.29
C ALA A 413 23.92 5.12 -6.64
N TYR A 414 24.85 5.95 -7.10
CA TYR A 414 24.63 7.37 -7.40
C TYR A 414 24.95 7.73 -8.87
N TRP A 415 24.99 6.72 -9.76
CA TRP A 415 25.45 6.89 -11.15
C TRP A 415 24.72 8.02 -11.91
N CYS A 416 23.42 8.20 -11.63
CA CYS A 416 22.58 9.23 -12.26
C CYS A 416 23.01 10.65 -11.91
N ALA A 417 23.73 10.85 -10.79
CA ALA A 417 24.26 12.13 -10.35
C ALA A 417 25.78 12.23 -10.53
N ASP A 418 26.44 11.16 -10.99
CA ASP A 418 27.88 11.09 -11.14
C ASP A 418 28.30 11.68 -12.51
N PRO A 419 29.13 12.75 -12.55
CA PRO A 419 29.59 13.37 -13.79
C PRO A 419 30.32 12.41 -14.74
N LEU A 420 30.89 11.33 -14.21
CA LEU A 420 31.57 10.30 -15.00
C LEU A 420 30.62 9.64 -16.01
N TYR A 421 29.33 9.56 -15.68
CA TYR A 421 28.30 8.99 -16.55
C TYR A 421 27.44 10.04 -17.28
N HIS A 422 27.92 11.27 -17.46
CA HIS A 422 27.21 12.35 -18.19
C HIS A 422 26.70 11.92 -19.59
N PHE A 423 27.36 10.95 -20.24
CA PHE A 423 26.94 10.40 -21.52
C PHE A 423 25.68 9.52 -21.45
N ILE A 424 25.37 8.97 -20.28
CA ILE A 424 24.13 8.25 -19.97
C ILE A 424 23.11 9.22 -19.35
N ASN A 425 23.55 10.08 -18.43
CA ASN A 425 22.68 10.99 -17.66
C ASN A 425 21.92 11.97 -18.56
N ARG A 426 22.50 12.39 -19.69
CA ARG A 426 21.82 13.26 -20.69
C ARG A 426 20.48 12.71 -21.19
N TYR A 427 20.28 11.39 -21.12
CA TYR A 427 19.03 10.74 -21.54
C TYR A 427 18.00 10.65 -20.42
N LEU A 428 18.40 10.81 -19.16
CA LEU A 428 17.47 10.89 -18.02
C LEU A 428 16.74 12.25 -18.00
N ASP A 429 17.44 13.32 -18.39
CA ASP A 429 16.94 14.70 -18.35
C ASP A 429 16.32 15.18 -19.69
N ASP A 430 16.21 14.32 -20.71
CA ASP A 430 15.61 14.69 -21.99
C ASP A 430 14.07 14.69 -21.90
N GLU A 431 13.51 15.82 -21.47
CA GLU A 431 12.05 16.06 -21.37
C GLU A 431 11.31 15.90 -22.71
N ARG A 432 12.02 15.85 -23.85
CA ARG A 432 11.41 15.71 -25.18
C ARG A 432 11.14 14.27 -25.56
N GLN A 433 11.62 13.29 -24.79
CA GLN A 433 11.39 11.87 -25.06
C GLN A 433 10.41 11.25 -24.07
N PRO A 434 9.44 10.45 -24.55
CA PRO A 434 8.64 9.58 -23.68
C PRO A 434 9.53 8.72 -22.80
N ALA A 435 9.13 8.51 -21.56
CA ALA A 435 9.95 7.86 -20.53
C ALA A 435 10.46 6.46 -20.93
N ASP A 436 9.67 5.70 -21.71
CA ASP A 436 10.05 4.39 -22.23
C ASP A 436 11.30 4.44 -23.12
N HIS A 437 11.41 5.47 -23.97
CA HIS A 437 12.54 5.62 -24.88
C HIS A 437 13.83 6.01 -24.14
N ARG A 438 13.72 6.77 -23.04
CA ARG A 438 14.88 7.13 -22.20
C ARG A 438 15.60 5.86 -21.73
N MET A 439 14.86 4.86 -21.27
CA MET A 439 15.45 3.64 -20.71
C MET A 439 15.96 2.67 -21.79
N GLU A 440 15.33 2.62 -22.96
CA GLU A 440 15.86 1.90 -24.13
C GLU A 440 17.20 2.50 -24.60
N HIS A 441 17.32 3.82 -24.61
CA HIS A 441 18.56 4.51 -24.96
C HIS A 441 19.66 4.22 -23.94
N ILE A 442 19.36 4.32 -22.64
CA ILE A 442 20.29 3.93 -21.57
C ILE A 442 20.73 2.48 -21.73
N THR A 443 19.79 1.58 -22.03
CA THR A 443 20.07 0.16 -22.26
C THR A 443 21.02 -0.04 -23.44
N SER A 444 20.75 0.62 -24.57
CA SER A 444 21.57 0.54 -25.77
C SER A 444 22.99 1.05 -25.52
N VAL A 445 23.14 2.19 -24.84
CA VAL A 445 24.44 2.78 -24.51
C VAL A 445 25.19 1.91 -23.50
N PHE A 446 24.53 1.46 -22.43
CA PHE A 446 25.11 0.60 -21.42
C PHE A 446 25.60 -0.72 -22.04
N ASN A 447 24.80 -1.36 -22.89
CA ASN A 447 25.19 -2.60 -23.57
C ASN A 447 26.36 -2.39 -24.54
N LYS A 448 26.39 -1.27 -25.27
CA LYS A 448 27.53 -0.93 -26.14
C LYS A 448 28.81 -0.74 -25.34
N VAL A 449 28.76 0.01 -24.24
CA VAL A 449 29.93 0.25 -23.38
C VAL A 449 30.37 -1.03 -22.67
N ALA A 450 29.43 -1.84 -22.17
CA ALA A 450 29.72 -3.13 -21.58
C ALA A 450 30.33 -4.11 -22.59
N ALA A 451 29.88 -4.11 -23.85
CA ALA A 451 30.46 -4.91 -24.92
C ALA A 451 31.90 -4.46 -25.24
N ILE A 452 32.18 -3.16 -25.21
CA ILE A 452 33.53 -2.59 -25.41
C ILE A 452 34.46 -2.93 -24.24
N MET A 453 33.96 -2.94 -23.00
CA MET A 453 34.75 -3.28 -21.80
C MET A 453 34.92 -4.80 -21.58
N CYS A 454 34.13 -5.64 -22.26
CA CYS A 454 34.08 -7.09 -22.05
C CYS A 454 35.20 -7.91 -22.70
N ASP A 455 36.24 -7.30 -23.27
CA ASP A 455 37.46 -8.07 -23.62
C ASP A 455 38.25 -8.52 -22.37
N THR A 456 37.87 -8.03 -21.18
CA THR A 456 38.38 -8.53 -19.89
C THR A 456 37.26 -8.72 -18.85
N ARG A 457 36.68 -9.94 -18.86
CA ARG A 457 35.86 -10.61 -17.81
C ARG A 457 34.42 -10.12 -17.55
N ARG A 458 33.49 -11.02 -17.88
CA ARG A 458 32.05 -11.13 -17.51
C ARG A 458 31.06 -10.26 -18.32
N SER A 459 30.59 -10.85 -19.41
CA SER A 459 29.40 -10.39 -20.15
C SER A 459 28.12 -10.49 -19.31
N PRO A 460 27.24 -9.47 -19.28
CA PRO A 460 25.90 -9.55 -18.74
C PRO A 460 24.96 -10.16 -19.79
N LYS A 461 25.08 -11.47 -20.06
CA LYS A 461 24.03 -12.19 -20.79
C LYS A 461 22.92 -12.55 -19.81
N GLY A 462 21.78 -11.85 -19.87
CA GLY A 462 20.57 -12.30 -19.15
C GLY A 462 19.47 -11.28 -18.86
N PHE A 463 19.69 -9.98 -19.05
CA PHE A 463 18.72 -8.95 -18.66
C PHE A 463 18.50 -7.91 -19.75
N THR A 464 17.47 -8.09 -20.56
CA THR A 464 16.98 -7.03 -21.47
C THR A 464 15.77 -6.34 -20.84
N HIS A 465 15.58 -5.04 -21.15
CA HIS A 465 14.43 -4.24 -20.70
C HIS A 465 13.09 -4.95 -20.93
N HIS A 466 13.01 -5.73 -22.03
CA HIS A 466 11.86 -6.55 -22.39
C HIS A 466 11.58 -7.71 -21.40
N TYR A 467 12.60 -8.32 -20.79
CA TYR A 467 12.41 -9.36 -19.76
C TYR A 467 11.88 -8.77 -18.44
N ILE A 468 12.24 -7.52 -18.12
CA ILE A 468 11.75 -6.81 -16.92
C ILE A 468 10.26 -6.48 -17.07
N ILE A 469 9.85 -6.05 -18.27
CA ILE A 469 8.44 -5.86 -18.63
C ILE A 469 7.66 -7.18 -18.42
N PHE A 470 8.21 -8.32 -18.87
CA PHE A 470 7.56 -9.62 -18.70
C PHE A 470 7.46 -10.10 -17.24
N ILE A 471 8.46 -9.84 -16.40
CA ILE A 471 8.47 -10.29 -14.99
C ILE A 471 7.56 -9.40 -14.11
N LEU A 472 7.39 -8.12 -14.43
CA LEU A 472 6.54 -7.20 -13.66
C LEU A 472 5.06 -7.24 -14.08
N LEU A 473 4.74 -7.76 -15.27
CA LEU A 473 3.37 -7.88 -15.78
C LEU A 473 2.70 -9.23 -15.47
N VAL A 474 3.42 -10.20 -14.90
CA VAL A 474 2.83 -11.47 -14.44
C VAL A 474 2.37 -11.31 -12.98
N PRO A 475 1.07 -11.52 -12.68
CA PRO A 475 0.47 -11.26 -11.37
C PRO A 475 1.00 -12.13 -10.22
#